data_AF-A0A1I5ZZ62-F1
#
_entry.id   AF-A0A1I5ZZ62-F1
#
_cell.length_a   1.000
_cell.length_b   1.000
_cell.length_c   1.000
_cell.angle_alpha   90.00
_cell.angle_beta   90.00
_cell.angle_gamma   90.00
#
_symmetry.space_group_name_H-M   'P 1'
#
loop_
_entity.id
_entity.type
_entity.pdbx_description
1 polymer ?
#
loop_
_entity_poly.entity_id
_entity_poly.type
_entity_poly.pdbx_seq_one_letter_code
_entity_poly.pdbx_strand_id
1 'polypeptide(L)'
;MMRVIEIGDILKTWVLRLKENKILRNMILLGLLIVLYCLPQDWSYLELIYVMILFLIAFISTYIEKESISKGLFLSLYVTSIIVIVSLATVSLFPAISSINLIVVMGFTGFLCTYLIG
;
A
#
# COMPACT_ATOMS: atom_id res chain seq x y z
N MET A 1 25.61 -2.63 16.56
CA MET A 1 25.36 -3.47 15.37
C MET A 1 24.42 -4.66 15.64
N MET A 2 24.11 -5.01 16.90
CA MET A 2 23.29 -6.19 17.26
C MET A 2 21.75 -6.03 17.09
N ARG A 3 21.19 -4.82 17.06
CA ARG A 3 19.72 -4.61 16.99
C ARG A 3 19.08 -4.78 15.60
N VAL A 4 19.86 -4.71 14.53
CA VAL A 4 19.32 -4.75 13.15
C VAL A 4 18.93 -6.18 12.75
N ILE A 5 19.59 -7.18 13.34
CA ILE A 5 19.34 -8.61 13.06
C ILE A 5 17.99 -9.04 13.66
N GLU A 6 17.67 -8.58 14.88
CA GLU A 6 16.41 -8.92 15.57
C GLU A 6 15.17 -8.39 14.83
N ILE A 7 15.21 -7.16 14.31
CA ILE A 7 14.07 -6.56 13.59
C ILE A 7 13.78 -7.31 12.29
N GLY A 8 14.83 -7.71 11.56
CA GLY A 8 14.70 -8.44 10.31
C GLY A 8 14.04 -9.80 10.49
N ASP A 9 14.39 -10.52 11.56
CA ASP A 9 13.85 -11.86 11.82
C ASP A 9 12.43 -11.81 12.40
N ILE A 10 12.10 -10.79 13.19
CA ILE A 10 10.71 -10.50 13.59
C ILE A 10 9.85 -10.23 12.36
N LEU A 11 10.31 -9.36 11.45
CA LEU A 11 9.59 -9.01 10.23
C LEU A 11 9.34 -10.25 9.35
N LYS A 12 10.36 -11.09 9.15
CA LYS A 12 10.21 -12.35 8.41
C LYS A 12 9.16 -13.25 9.03
N THR A 13 9.19 -13.42 10.35
CA THR A 13 8.22 -14.25 11.08
C THR A 13 6.80 -13.73 10.92
N TRP A 14 6.60 -12.40 11.00
CA TRP A 14 5.30 -11.78 10.75
C TRP A 14 4.81 -11.98 9.32
N VAL A 15 5.69 -11.78 8.33
CA VAL A 15 5.34 -11.97 6.92
C VAL A 15 4.96 -13.42 6.63
N LEU A 16 5.68 -14.40 7.19
CA LEU A 16 5.34 -15.82 7.03
C LEU A 16 3.95 -16.14 7.61
N ARG A 17 3.64 -15.64 8.81
CA ARG A 17 2.31 -15.79 9.42
C ARG A 17 1.19 -15.19 8.55
N LEU A 18 1.46 -14.04 7.92
CA LEU A 18 0.51 -13.39 7.01
C LEU A 18 0.35 -14.12 5.68
N LYS A 19 1.42 -14.76 5.17
CA LYS A 19 1.35 -15.63 3.99
C LYS A 19 0.45 -16.84 4.25
N GLU A 20 0.60 -17.47 5.41
CA GLU A 20 -0.10 -18.70 5.77
C GLU A 20 -1.57 -18.44 6.13
N ASN A 21 -1.86 -17.32 6.80
CA ASN A 21 -3.20 -17.02 7.28
C ASN A 21 -3.93 -15.98 6.41
N LYS A 22 -4.62 -16.47 5.37
CA LYS A 22 -5.43 -15.64 4.46
C LYS A 22 -6.51 -14.83 5.19
N ILE A 23 -7.10 -15.36 6.27
CA ILE A 23 -8.13 -14.66 7.04
C ILE A 23 -7.52 -13.46 7.76
N LEU A 24 -6.38 -13.66 8.44
CA LEU A 24 -5.64 -12.58 9.09
C LEU A 24 -5.21 -11.51 8.10
N ARG A 25 -4.71 -11.92 6.93
CA ARG A 25 -4.33 -11.01 5.84
C ARG A 25 -5.51 -10.14 5.40
N ASN A 26 -6.67 -10.75 5.15
CA ASN A 26 -7.85 -10.01 4.73
C ASN A 26 -8.38 -9.08 5.83
N MET A 27 -8.34 -9.49 7.10
CA MET A 27 -8.72 -8.62 8.22
C MET A 27 -7.82 -7.39 8.31
N ILE A 28 -6.51 -7.54 8.11
CA ILE A 28 -5.56 -6.42 8.12
C ILE A 28 -5.80 -5.50 6.92
N LEU A 29 -6.05 -6.05 5.73
CA LEU A 29 -6.38 -5.25 4.55
C LEU A 29 -7.67 -4.44 4.75
N LEU A 30 -8.71 -5.05 5.32
CA LEU A 30 -9.95 -4.34 5.67
C LEU A 30 -9.70 -3.25 6.71
N GLY A 31 -8.90 -3.54 7.75
CA GLY A 31 -8.49 -2.56 8.75
C GLY A 31 -7.76 -1.36 8.13
N LEU A 32 -6.82 -1.61 7.22
CA LEU A 32 -6.08 -0.56 6.51
C LEU A 32 -7.00 0.29 5.63
N LEU A 33 -7.98 -0.32 4.95
CA LEU A 33 -8.98 0.41 4.16
C LEU A 33 -9.89 1.29 5.04
N ILE A 34 -10.30 0.79 6.21
CA ILE A 34 -11.12 1.57 7.16
C ILE A 34 -10.30 2.75 7.70
N VAL A 35 -9.03 2.52 8.07
CA VAL A 35 -8.14 3.60 8.51
C VAL A 35 -7.97 4.66 7.42
N LEU A 36 -7.80 4.23 6.17
CA LEU A 36 -7.73 5.12 5.02
C LEU A 36 -9.00 5.98 4.87
N TYR A 37 -10.17 5.41 5.13
CA TYR A 37 -11.45 6.14 5.05
C TYR A 37 -11.70 7.08 6.25
N CYS A 38 -11.31 6.68 7.46
CA CYS A 38 -11.55 7.42 8.69
C CYS A 38 -10.48 8.47 9.01
N LEU A 39 -9.48 8.67 8.15
CA LEU A 39 -8.39 9.61 8.40
C LEU A 39 -8.91 11.07 8.38
N PRO A 40 -8.74 11.84 9.46
CA PRO A 40 -9.21 13.23 9.53
C PRO A 40 -8.40 14.13 8.59
N GLN A 41 -9.08 14.87 7.71
CA GLN A 41 -8.44 15.64 6.62
C GLN A 41 -7.50 16.76 7.08
N ASP A 42 -7.60 17.18 8.35
CA ASP A 42 -6.92 18.38 8.86
C ASP A 42 -5.50 18.11 9.40
N TRP A 43 -4.96 16.90 9.21
CA TRP A 43 -3.66 16.53 9.76
C TRP A 43 -2.50 16.94 8.86
N SER A 44 -1.47 17.57 9.43
CA SER A 44 -0.31 18.07 8.67
C SER A 44 0.55 16.98 8.00
N TYR A 45 0.40 15.71 8.40
CA TYR A 45 1.13 14.56 7.83
C TYR A 45 0.21 13.58 7.10
N LEU A 46 -1.01 14.00 6.79
CA LEU A 46 -2.04 13.18 6.17
C LEU A 46 -1.57 12.53 4.86
N GLU A 47 -0.91 13.30 3.99
CA GLU A 47 -0.39 12.81 2.70
C GLU A 47 0.62 11.66 2.89
N LEU A 48 1.54 11.82 3.84
CA LEU A 48 2.54 10.79 4.16
C LEU A 48 1.86 9.53 4.69
N ILE A 49 0.87 9.68 5.58
CA ILE A 49 0.12 8.55 6.15
C ILE A 49 -0.66 7.81 5.05
N TYR A 50 -1.30 8.53 4.13
CA TYR A 50 -1.98 7.92 2.98
C TYR A 50 -1.03 7.10 2.11
N VAL A 51 0.14 7.65 1.78
CA VAL A 51 1.15 6.96 0.99
C VAL A 51 1.64 5.70 1.72
N MET A 52 1.86 5.77 3.04
CA MET A 52 2.25 4.60 3.83
C MET A 52 1.17 3.53 3.88
N ILE A 53 -0.10 3.91 4.01
CA ILE A 53 -1.22 2.94 4.01
C ILE A 53 -1.35 2.29 2.63
N LEU A 54 -1.29 3.07 1.54
CA LEU A 54 -1.33 2.54 0.17
C LEU A 54 -0.16 1.58 -0.09
N PHE A 55 1.03 1.90 0.41
CA PHE A 55 2.19 1.01 0.37
C PHE A 55 1.93 -0.31 1.09
N LEU A 56 1.40 -0.26 2.31
CA LEU A 56 1.08 -1.46 3.09
C LEU A 56 0.00 -2.31 2.41
N ILE A 57 -1.03 -1.69 1.84
CA ILE A 57 -2.08 -2.39 1.11
C ILE A 57 -1.47 -3.10 -0.12
N ALA A 58 -0.67 -2.40 -0.93
CA ALA A 58 -0.01 -3.00 -2.09
C ALA A 58 0.90 -4.17 -1.69
N PHE A 59 1.69 -3.98 -0.62
CA PHE A 59 2.57 -5.02 -0.09
C PHE A 59 1.78 -6.24 0.38
N ILE A 60 0.82 -6.07 1.28
CA ILE A 60 0.10 -7.18 1.91
C ILE A 60 -0.84 -7.88 0.92
N SER A 61 -1.42 -7.16 -0.04
CA SER A 61 -2.38 -7.70 -1.00
C SER A 61 -1.74 -8.68 -1.98
N THR A 62 -0.63 -8.28 -2.60
CA THR A 62 -0.09 -8.99 -3.77
C THR A 62 1.38 -9.32 -3.59
N TYR A 63 2.19 -8.35 -3.15
CA TYR A 63 3.64 -8.52 -3.16
C TYR A 63 4.20 -9.31 -1.97
N ILE A 64 3.36 -9.56 -0.96
CA ILE A 64 3.73 -10.39 0.18
C ILE A 64 4.11 -11.79 -0.29
N GLU A 65 3.44 -12.34 -1.31
CA GLU A 65 3.63 -13.70 -1.80
C GLU A 65 4.96 -13.91 -2.55
N LYS A 66 5.66 -12.83 -2.93
CA LYS A 66 6.96 -12.94 -3.63
C LYS A 66 7.99 -13.69 -2.78
N GLU A 67 8.93 -14.36 -3.47
CA GLU A 67 9.94 -15.23 -2.85
C GLU A 67 10.81 -14.51 -1.81
N SER A 68 11.19 -13.27 -2.09
CA SER A 68 11.95 -12.44 -1.15
C SER A 68 11.09 -11.27 -0.65
N ILE A 69 11.08 -11.08 0.67
CA ILE A 69 10.44 -9.93 1.33
C ILE A 69 11.00 -8.62 0.77
N SER A 70 12.31 -8.54 0.51
CA SER A 70 12.92 -7.33 -0.06
C SER A 70 12.36 -7.02 -1.43
N LYS A 71 12.23 -8.02 -2.31
CA LYS A 71 11.61 -7.85 -3.64
C LYS A 71 10.17 -7.39 -3.52
N GLY A 72 9.41 -7.98 -2.60
CA GLY A 72 8.02 -7.57 -2.34
C GLY A 72 7.91 -6.12 -1.91
N LEU A 73 8.76 -5.67 -0.98
CA LEU A 73 8.82 -4.29 -0.50
C LEU A 73 9.22 -3.31 -1.61
N PHE A 74 10.19 -3.67 -2.46
CA PHE A 74 10.59 -2.82 -3.59
C PHE A 74 9.47 -2.68 -4.62
N LEU A 75 8.78 -3.78 -4.96
CA LEU A 75 7.68 -3.75 -5.91
C LEU A 75 6.49 -2.97 -5.37
N SER A 76 6.14 -3.14 -4.08
CA SER A 76 5.08 -2.33 -3.47
C SER A 76 5.43 -0.85 -3.46
N LEU A 77 6.68 -0.49 -3.16
CA LEU A 77 7.14 0.90 -3.22
C LEU A 77 6.99 1.47 -4.63
N TYR A 78 7.46 0.72 -5.64
CA TYR A 78 7.36 1.11 -7.04
C TYR A 78 5.91 1.33 -7.48
N VAL A 79 5.00 0.42 -7.15
CA VAL A 79 3.57 0.53 -7.47
C VAL A 79 2.93 1.72 -6.76
N THR A 80 3.24 1.94 -5.48
CA THR A 80 2.74 3.10 -4.74
C THR A 80 3.23 4.40 -5.35
N SER A 81 4.50 4.48 -5.78
CA SER A 81 5.01 5.65 -6.48
C SER A 81 4.25 5.92 -7.79
N ILE A 82 3.93 4.88 -8.57
CA ILE A 82 3.12 5.03 -9.80
C ILE A 82 1.74 5.60 -9.45
N ILE A 83 1.06 5.05 -8.44
CA ILE A 83 -0.27 5.53 -8.02
C ILE A 83 -0.20 7.00 -7.62
N VAL A 84 0.80 7.40 -6.83
CA VAL A 84 0.98 8.81 -6.42
C VAL A 84 1.20 9.73 -7.62
N ILE A 85 2.08 9.36 -8.56
CA ILE A 85 2.36 10.16 -9.76
C ILE A 85 1.09 10.32 -10.60
N VAL A 86 0.36 9.23 -10.83
CA VAL A 86 -0.88 9.24 -11.60
C VAL A 86 -1.95 10.10 -10.91
N SER A 87 -2.08 10.01 -9.58
CA SER A 87 -3.00 10.85 -8.81
C SER A 87 -2.65 12.33 -8.92
N LEU A 88 -1.38 12.70 -8.74
CA LEU A 88 -0.93 14.09 -8.87
C LEU A 88 -1.14 14.63 -10.29
N ALA A 89 -0.82 13.83 -11.32
CA ALA A 89 -1.08 14.19 -12.70
C ALA A 89 -2.58 14.40 -12.96
N THR A 90 -3.44 13.54 -12.39
CA THR A 90 -4.90 13.64 -12.53
C THR A 90 -5.45 14.90 -11.87
N VAL A 91 -5.03 15.22 -10.65
CA VAL A 91 -5.45 16.45 -9.95
C VAL A 91 -4.96 17.70 -10.69
N SER A 92 -3.75 17.66 -11.24
CA SER A 92 -3.20 18.78 -12.03
C SER A 92 -3.97 19.01 -13.33
N LEU A 93 -4.35 17.95 -14.04
CA LEU A 93 -5.12 18.03 -15.28
C LEU A 93 -6.61 18.34 -15.05
N PHE A 94 -7.17 17.86 -13.93
CA PHE A 94 -8.58 17.99 -13.59
C PHE A 94 -8.75 18.51 -12.14
N PRO A 95 -8.50 19.81 -11.90
CA PRO A 95 -8.51 20.39 -10.54
C PRO A 95 -9.88 20.34 -9.84
N ALA A 96 -10.97 20.16 -10.59
CA ALA A 96 -12.33 20.01 -10.06
C ALA A 96 -12.80 18.54 -10.01
N ILE A 97 -11.90 17.57 -10.10
CA ILE A 97 -12.25 16.16 -10.01
C ILE A 97 -12.86 15.83 -8.64
N SER A 98 -13.97 15.09 -8.62
CA SER A 98 -14.56 14.65 -7.37
C SER A 98 -13.65 13.62 -6.68
N SER A 99 -13.63 13.63 -5.34
CA SER A 99 -12.83 12.68 -4.56
C SER A 99 -13.17 11.22 -4.88
N ILE A 100 -14.44 10.94 -5.21
CA ILE A 100 -14.91 9.61 -5.64
C ILE A 100 -14.21 9.20 -6.94
N ASN A 101 -14.16 10.09 -7.94
CA ASN A 101 -13.51 9.80 -9.22
C ASN A 101 -12.00 9.59 -9.04
N LEU A 102 -11.36 10.37 -8.16
CA LEU A 102 -9.95 10.18 -7.83
C LEU A 102 -9.69 8.79 -7.22
N ILE A 103 -10.55 8.34 -6.29
CA ILE A 103 -10.46 7.00 -5.70
C ILE A 103 -10.62 5.91 -6.76
N VAL A 104 -11.55 6.07 -7.70
CA VAL A 104 -11.73 5.12 -8.81
C VAL A 104 -10.48 5.06 -9.68
N VAL A 105 -9.87 6.20 -10.03
CA VAL A 105 -8.63 6.25 -10.81
C VAL A 105 -7.48 5.59 -10.05
N MET A 106 -7.33 5.86 -8.76
CA MET A 106 -6.33 5.22 -7.90
C MET A 106 -6.54 3.71 -7.82
N GLY A 107 -7.78 3.25 -7.63
CA GLY A 107 -8.14 1.84 -7.57
C GLY A 107 -7.85 1.12 -8.89
N PHE A 108 -8.21 1.73 -10.02
CA PHE A 108 -7.95 1.18 -11.35
C PHE A 108 -6.45 1.12 -11.66
N THR A 109 -5.71 2.18 -11.33
CA THR A 109 -4.25 2.23 -11.47
C THR A 109 -3.58 1.17 -10.62
N GLY A 110 -3.99 1.05 -9.35
CA GLY A 110 -3.47 0.02 -8.44
C GLY A 110 -3.76 -1.38 -8.95
N PHE A 111 -4.98 -1.64 -9.42
CA PHE A 111 -5.37 -2.93 -10.02
C PHE A 111 -4.52 -3.26 -11.25
N LEU A 112 -4.37 -2.32 -12.19
CA LEU A 112 -3.53 -2.51 -13.37
C LEU A 112 -2.07 -2.77 -13.01
N CYS A 113 -1.51 -2.01 -12.06
CA CYS A 113 -0.15 -2.24 -11.59
C CYS A 113 0.02 -3.63 -10.99
N THR A 114 -0.92 -4.08 -10.14
CA THR A 114 -0.87 -5.45 -9.58
C THR A 114 -1.05 -6.52 -10.65
N TYR A 115 -1.82 -6.28 -11.70
CA TYR A 115 -2.03 -7.24 -12.79
C TYR A 115 -0.82 -7.34 -13.73
N LEU A 116 -0.13 -6.22 -14.00
CA LEU A 116 0.99 -6.18 -14.94
C LEU A 116 2.35 -6.49 -14.30
N ILE A 117 2.51 -6.22 -13.00
CA ILE A 117 3.78 -6.35 -12.27
C ILE A 117 3.76 -7.53 -11.29
N GLY A 118 2.58 -7.92 -10.79
CA GLY A 118 2.36 -9.03 -9.86
C GLY A 118 2.49 -10.37 -10.54
#